data_AF-A0A644S9S3-F1
#
_entry.id   AF-A0A644S9S3-F1
#
_cell.length_a   1.000
_cell.length_b   1.000
_cell.length_c   1.000
_cell.angle_alpha   90.00
_cell.angle_beta   90.00
_cell.angle_gamma   90.00
#
_symmetry.space_group_name_H-M   'P 1'
#
loop_
_entity.id
_entity.type
_entity.pdbx_description
1 polymer ?
#
loop_
_entity_poly.entity_id
_entity_poly.type
_entity_poly.pdbx_seq_one_letter_code
_entity_poly.pdbx_strand_id
1 'polypeptide(L)'
;MNVALLILTIIFIFLLCNYLYRKAKGVPDKPLKEIQDELKLEWIKYKQENKEIWNRCKQEIQKTNEKSKKEQKDLEEIESSYKEIYEEYKNLSMDKQGKFLYNLSLNNQDEYVEAIRFIQIVEESVNIALKSKNKDTAESRRKVALEMEQKIQERHPKAYGLIADIVQLLEDNYDVSLFENQCIKYYEEARKLKTIKSKQKRIDYIKDLIKEAEINPKIDKKFVDFWKNKVKEIQ
;
A
#
# COMPACT_ATOMS: atom_id res chain seq x y z
N MET A 1 35.64 -33.06 19.49
CA MET A 1 36.86 -32.26 19.73
C MET A 1 36.47 -30.80 19.59
N ASN A 2 36.54 -30.00 20.66
CA ASN A 2 35.88 -28.69 20.75
C ASN A 2 36.41 -27.71 19.71
N VAL A 3 35.50 -27.05 18.98
CA VAL A 3 35.79 -26.01 17.98
C VAL A 3 36.67 -24.90 18.59
N ALA A 4 36.45 -24.56 19.87
CA ALA A 4 37.29 -23.61 20.61
C ALA A 4 38.75 -24.08 20.77
N LEU A 5 38.96 -25.38 20.97
CA LEU A 5 40.30 -25.98 21.10
C LEU A 5 41.01 -25.98 19.74
N LEU A 6 40.25 -26.20 18.66
CA LEU A 6 40.76 -26.12 17.28
C LEU A 6 41.22 -24.69 16.95
N ILE A 7 40.41 -23.69 17.31
CA ILE A 7 40.74 -22.26 17.13
C ILE A 7 41.98 -21.87 17.95
N LEU A 8 42.06 -22.28 19.22
CA LEU A 8 43.23 -22.03 20.07
C LEU A 8 44.50 -22.69 19.52
N THR A 9 44.38 -23.90 18.97
CA THR A 9 45.51 -24.63 18.37
C THR A 9 45.99 -23.92 17.09
N ILE A 10 45.07 -23.43 16.26
CA ILE A 10 45.41 -22.66 15.05
C ILE A 10 46.11 -21.35 15.41
N ILE A 11 45.62 -20.62 16.43
CA ILE A 11 46.25 -19.40 16.93
C ILE A 11 47.66 -19.70 17.47
N PHE A 12 47.81 -20.77 18.26
CA PHE A 12 49.10 -21.18 18.81
C PHE A 12 50.12 -21.54 17.71
N ILE A 13 49.70 -22.28 16.69
CA ILE A 13 50.54 -22.62 15.53
C ILE A 13 50.95 -21.36 14.77
N PHE A 14 50.03 -20.41 14.54
CA PHE A 14 50.35 -19.14 13.89
C PHE A 14 51.40 -18.33 14.68
N LEU A 15 51.25 -18.26 16.00
CA LEU A 15 52.20 -17.58 16.88
C LEU A 15 53.58 -18.27 16.91
N LEU A 16 53.59 -19.60 16.96
CA LEU A 16 54.82 -20.41 16.97
C LEU A 16 55.57 -20.29 15.62
N CYS A 17 54.85 -20.36 14.50
CA CYS A 17 55.41 -20.16 13.17
C CYS A 17 55.96 -18.74 12.98
N ASN A 18 55.26 -17.72 13.50
CA ASN A 18 55.72 -16.33 13.43
C ASN A 18 56.95 -16.09 14.32
N TYR A 19 57.00 -16.71 15.50
CA TYR A 19 58.17 -16.69 16.39
C TYR A 19 59.39 -17.37 15.77
N LEU A 20 59.22 -18.57 15.21
CA LEU A 20 60.30 -19.33 14.56
C LEU A 20 60.76 -18.66 13.26
N TYR A 21 59.84 -18.06 12.50
CA TYR A 21 60.16 -17.28 11.29
C TYR A 21 61.01 -16.05 11.64
N ARG A 22 60.65 -15.32 12.70
CA ARG A 22 61.45 -14.19 13.20
C ARG A 22 62.81 -14.61 13.76
N LYS A 23 62.91 -15.80 14.38
CA LYS A 23 64.16 -16.35 14.90
C LYS A 23 65.10 -16.86 13.81
N ALA A 24 64.56 -17.42 12.72
CA ALA A 24 65.34 -18.06 11.66
C ALA A 24 65.87 -17.09 10.58
N LYS A 25 65.23 -15.95 10.36
CA LYS A 25 65.57 -15.06 9.24
C LYS A 25 66.65 -14.00 9.52
N GLY A 26 67.34 -14.10 10.67
CA GLY A 26 68.25 -13.06 11.11
C GLY A 26 67.49 -11.89 11.73
N VAL A 27 67.79 -11.66 13.00
CA VAL A 27 67.41 -10.53 13.87
C VAL A 27 66.91 -9.28 13.10
N PRO A 28 65.75 -8.68 13.42
CA PRO A 28 65.68 -7.23 13.39
C PRO A 28 66.50 -6.72 14.58
N ASP A 29 67.54 -5.91 14.35
CA ASP A 29 68.43 -5.29 15.34
C ASP A 29 67.70 -4.30 16.28
N LYS A 30 66.55 -4.72 16.82
CA LYS A 30 65.69 -3.91 17.66
C LYS A 30 65.44 -4.66 18.97
N PRO A 31 65.85 -4.10 20.12
CA PRO A 31 65.54 -4.68 21.42
C PRO A 31 64.04 -4.91 21.57
N LEU A 32 63.64 -5.93 22.34
CA LEU A 32 62.22 -6.31 22.58
C LEU A 32 61.32 -5.11 22.92
N LYS A 33 61.89 -4.12 23.59
CA LYS A 33 61.27 -2.84 23.92
C LYS A 33 60.81 -2.04 22.69
N GLU A 34 61.63 -1.97 21.64
CA GLU A 34 61.30 -1.28 20.40
C GLU A 34 60.19 -1.99 19.62
N ILE A 35 60.15 -3.33 19.61
CA ILE A 35 59.05 -4.11 19.00
C ILE A 35 57.74 -3.87 19.77
N GLN A 36 57.80 -3.78 21.10
CA GLN A 36 56.63 -3.46 21.92
C GLN A 36 56.15 -2.02 21.70
N ASP A 37 57.07 -1.07 21.53
CA ASP A 37 56.73 0.32 21.30
C ASP A 37 56.15 0.53 19.89
N GLU A 38 56.65 -0.19 18.87
CA GLU A 38 56.06 -0.24 17.53
C GLU A 38 54.64 -0.83 17.53
N LEU A 39 54.43 -1.97 18.21
CA LEU A 39 53.09 -2.56 18.35
C LEU A 39 52.12 -1.65 19.10
N LYS A 40 52.57 -0.94 20.14
CA LYS A 40 51.75 0.07 20.82
C LYS A 40 51.40 1.22 19.89
N LEU A 41 52.34 1.71 19.09
CA LEU A 41 52.12 2.76 18.10
C LEU A 41 51.12 2.32 17.03
N GLU A 42 51.26 1.11 16.48
CA GLU A 42 50.29 0.55 15.53
C GLU A 42 48.91 0.38 16.16
N TRP A 43 48.83 -0.09 17.40
CA TRP A 43 47.56 -0.25 18.11
C TRP A 43 46.87 1.09 18.39
N ILE A 44 47.64 2.12 18.76
CA ILE A 44 47.14 3.49 18.93
C ILE A 44 46.63 4.02 17.60
N LYS A 45 47.39 3.85 16.52
CA LYS A 45 47.00 4.26 15.16
C LYS A 45 45.71 3.57 14.71
N TYR A 46 45.64 2.25 14.85
CA TYR A 46 44.44 1.45 14.55
C TYR A 46 43.21 1.91 15.37
N LYS A 47 43.38 2.19 16.66
CA LYS A 47 42.31 2.69 17.51
C LYS A 47 41.83 4.08 17.08
N GLN A 48 42.75 4.93 16.64
CA GLN A 48 42.44 6.27 16.17
C GLN A 48 41.73 6.24 14.81
N GLU A 49 42.22 5.45 13.86
CA GLU A 49 41.59 5.24 12.55
C GLU A 49 40.17 4.67 12.70
N ASN A 50 39.98 3.66 13.54
CA ASN A 50 38.63 3.12 13.79
C ASN A 50 37.69 4.13 14.45
N LYS A 51 38.19 4.98 15.35
CA LYS A 51 37.40 6.03 15.97
C LYS A 51 36.96 7.07 14.93
N GLU A 52 37.83 7.41 13.99
CA GLU A 52 37.51 8.32 12.88
C GLU A 52 36.50 7.71 11.91
N ILE A 53 36.67 6.44 11.54
CA ILE A 53 35.71 5.68 10.71
C ILE A 53 34.34 5.63 11.40
N TRP A 54 34.30 5.27 12.68
CA TRP A 54 33.06 5.22 13.45
C TRP A 54 32.34 6.57 13.51
N ASN A 55 33.09 7.65 13.75
CA ASN A 55 32.53 9.00 13.76
C ASN A 55 31.98 9.41 12.39
N ARG A 56 32.67 9.05 11.31
CA ARG A 56 32.20 9.29 9.93
C ARG A 56 30.89 8.55 9.65
N CYS A 57 30.83 7.25 9.96
CA CYS A 57 29.62 6.45 9.79
C CYS A 57 28.45 7.02 10.62
N LYS A 58 28.71 7.44 11.86
CA LYS A 58 27.68 8.06 12.72
C LYS A 58 27.13 9.36 12.10
N GLN A 59 28.00 10.19 11.53
CA GLN A 59 27.59 11.43 10.85
C GLN A 59 26.78 11.14 9.57
N GLU A 60 27.15 10.13 8.79
CA GLU A 60 26.41 9.72 7.59
C GLU A 60 25.02 9.18 7.92
N ILE A 61 24.90 8.36 8.97
CA ILE A 61 23.60 7.88 9.46
C ILE A 61 22.74 9.05 9.92
N GLN A 62 23.31 10.00 10.65
CA GLN A 62 22.58 11.17 11.12
C GLN A 62 22.06 12.04 9.95
N LYS A 63 22.91 12.32 8.96
CA LYS A 63 22.52 13.06 7.75
C LYS A 63 21.40 12.35 6.98
N THR A 64 21.48 11.02 6.88
CA THR A 64 20.46 10.21 6.20
C THR A 64 19.12 10.28 6.94
N ASN A 65 19.14 10.17 8.27
CA ASN A 65 17.94 10.29 9.10
C ASN A 65 17.33 11.70 9.09
N GLU A 66 18.15 12.75 9.03
CA GLU A 66 17.66 14.12 8.90
C GLU A 66 17.04 14.36 7.51
N LYS A 67 17.64 13.82 6.46
CA LYS A 67 17.11 13.87 5.10
C LYS A 67 15.77 13.16 4.99
N SER A 68 15.65 11.93 5.52
CA SER A 68 14.40 11.17 5.48
C SER A 68 13.27 11.84 6.28
N LYS A 69 13.58 12.41 7.45
CA LYS A 69 12.60 13.21 8.22
C LYS A 69 12.10 14.42 7.45
N LYS A 70 12.99 15.10 6.72
CA LYS A 70 12.60 16.24 5.89
C LYS A 70 11.71 15.79 4.74
N GLU A 71 12.09 14.74 4.02
CA GLU A 71 11.29 14.17 2.92
C GLU A 71 9.89 13.75 3.40
N GLN A 72 9.79 13.14 4.59
CA GLN A 72 8.51 12.76 5.17
C GLN A 72 7.64 13.97 5.51
N LYS A 73 8.22 15.03 6.08
CA LYS A 73 7.50 16.27 6.38
C LYS A 73 7.02 16.98 5.10
N ASP A 74 7.87 17.03 4.08
CA ASP A 74 7.54 17.62 2.79
C ASP A 74 6.41 16.83 2.09
N LEU A 75 6.34 15.50 2.29
CA LEU A 75 5.23 14.66 1.81
C LEU A 75 3.92 14.95 2.56
N GLU A 76 3.95 14.98 3.90
CA GLU A 76 2.78 15.30 4.73
C GLU A 76 2.18 16.67 4.38
N GLU A 77 3.02 17.67 4.11
CA GLU A 77 2.57 19.02 3.71
C GLU A 77 1.85 19.00 2.35
N ILE A 78 2.35 18.20 1.39
CA ILE A 78 1.73 18.09 0.08
C ILE A 78 0.43 17.27 0.14
N GLU A 79 0.40 16.18 0.91
CA GLU A 79 -0.83 15.43 1.17
C GLU A 79 -1.91 16.31 1.82
N SER A 80 -1.53 17.15 2.79
CA SER A 80 -2.44 18.15 3.40
C SER A 80 -2.96 19.14 2.35
N SER A 81 -2.09 19.59 1.44
CA SER A 81 -2.48 20.52 0.37
C SER A 81 -3.51 19.89 -0.58
N TYR A 82 -3.30 18.64 -1.00
CA TYR A 82 -4.28 17.90 -1.80
C TYR A 82 -5.62 17.78 -1.09
N LYS A 83 -5.59 17.46 0.20
CA LYS A 83 -6.78 17.29 1.03
C LYS A 83 -7.56 18.59 1.17
N GLU A 84 -6.89 19.69 1.49
CA GLU A 84 -7.52 21.00 1.67
C GLU A 84 -8.19 21.48 0.38
N ILE A 85 -7.47 21.41 -0.75
CA ILE A 85 -7.98 21.81 -2.06
C ILE A 85 -9.20 20.95 -2.44
N TYR A 86 -9.12 19.64 -2.20
CA TYR A 86 -10.21 18.73 -2.55
C TYR A 86 -11.44 18.93 -1.65
N GLU A 87 -11.27 19.19 -0.36
CA GLU A 87 -12.37 19.52 0.55
C GLU A 87 -13.02 20.87 0.21
N GLU A 88 -12.23 21.88 -0.14
CA GLU A 88 -12.78 23.15 -0.64
C GLU A 88 -13.63 22.90 -1.89
N TYR A 89 -13.07 22.18 -2.87
CA TYR A 89 -13.75 21.80 -4.09
C TYR A 89 -15.09 21.06 -3.84
N LYS A 90 -15.09 20.09 -2.92
CA LYS A 90 -16.26 19.27 -2.59
C LYS A 90 -17.39 20.07 -1.95
N ASN A 91 -17.05 21.11 -1.18
CA ASN A 91 -18.01 22.00 -0.52
C ASN A 91 -18.60 23.08 -1.45
N LEU A 92 -18.09 23.21 -2.68
CA LEU A 92 -18.65 24.12 -3.66
C LEU A 92 -19.90 23.57 -4.34
N SER A 93 -20.81 24.47 -4.72
CA SER A 93 -21.91 24.13 -5.63
C SER A 93 -21.38 23.77 -7.02
N MET A 94 -22.13 22.97 -7.78
CA MET A 94 -21.71 22.50 -9.12
C MET A 94 -21.30 23.64 -10.07
N ASP A 95 -21.98 24.79 -10.02
CA ASP A 95 -21.66 25.97 -10.84
C ASP A 95 -20.34 26.64 -10.44
N LYS A 96 -19.90 26.46 -9.18
CA LYS A 96 -18.64 26.99 -8.65
C LYS A 96 -17.48 26.03 -8.80
N GLN A 97 -17.73 24.72 -8.80
CA GLN A 97 -16.72 23.69 -9.03
C GLN A 97 -15.98 23.88 -10.36
N GLY A 98 -16.70 24.18 -11.44
CA GLY A 98 -16.08 24.46 -12.74
C GLY A 98 -15.17 25.69 -12.72
N LYS A 99 -15.59 26.77 -12.05
CA LYS A 99 -14.78 27.99 -11.87
C LYS A 99 -13.55 27.75 -11.01
N PHE A 100 -13.68 26.92 -9.97
CA PHE A 100 -12.58 26.56 -9.09
C PHE A 100 -11.48 25.82 -9.85
N LEU A 101 -11.84 24.76 -10.60
CA LEU A 101 -10.87 24.02 -11.43
C LEU A 101 -10.22 24.93 -12.49
N TYR A 102 -10.99 25.85 -13.08
CA TYR A 102 -10.44 26.83 -14.02
C TYR A 102 -9.42 27.77 -13.35
N ASN A 103 -9.71 28.26 -12.14
CA ASN A 103 -8.79 29.11 -11.39
C ASN A 103 -7.50 28.38 -11.00
N LEU A 104 -7.57 27.10 -10.61
CA LEU A 104 -6.37 26.28 -10.38
C LEU A 104 -5.51 26.20 -11.65
N SER A 105 -6.13 25.92 -12.80
CA SER A 105 -5.41 25.87 -14.08
C SER A 105 -4.77 27.21 -14.44
N LEU A 106 -5.47 28.35 -14.26
CA LEU A 106 -4.90 29.69 -14.46
C LEU A 106 -3.69 29.98 -13.55
N ASN A 107 -3.61 29.34 -12.39
CA ASN A 107 -2.50 29.45 -11.45
C ASN A 107 -1.41 28.40 -11.66
N ASN A 108 -1.39 27.72 -12.83
CA ASN A 108 -0.45 26.64 -13.17
C ASN A 108 -0.52 25.44 -12.20
N GLN A 109 -1.69 25.16 -11.63
CA GLN A 109 -1.95 24.05 -10.72
C GLN A 109 -2.68 22.89 -11.43
N ASP A 110 -2.31 22.62 -12.70
CA ASP A 110 -2.94 21.59 -13.53
C ASP A 110 -2.82 20.18 -12.93
N GLU A 111 -1.77 19.91 -12.14
CA GLU A 111 -1.60 18.65 -11.39
C GLU A 111 -2.80 18.40 -10.45
N TYR A 112 -3.18 19.41 -9.65
CA TYR A 112 -4.33 19.33 -8.75
C TYR A 112 -5.64 19.19 -9.53
N VAL A 113 -5.79 19.88 -10.66
CA VAL A 113 -6.98 19.76 -11.51
C VAL A 113 -7.16 18.33 -12.02
N GLU A 114 -6.09 17.71 -12.51
CA GLU A 114 -6.12 16.33 -13.00
C GLU A 114 -6.43 15.34 -11.86
N ALA A 115 -5.76 15.49 -10.72
CA ALA A 115 -5.99 14.65 -9.55
C ALA A 115 -7.44 14.74 -9.05
N ILE A 116 -8.00 15.94 -8.90
CA ILE A 116 -9.40 16.14 -8.48
C ILE A 116 -10.34 15.44 -9.45
N ARG A 117 -10.13 15.56 -10.76
CA ARG A 117 -10.97 14.88 -11.76
C ARG A 117 -10.91 13.37 -11.62
N PHE A 118 -9.72 12.79 -11.41
CA PHE A 118 -9.62 11.36 -11.19
C PHE A 118 -10.33 10.92 -9.91
N ILE A 119 -10.17 11.66 -8.80
CA ILE A 119 -10.84 11.39 -7.53
C ILE A 119 -12.37 11.39 -7.72
N GLN A 120 -12.92 12.38 -8.41
CA GLN A 120 -14.35 12.44 -8.70
C GLN A 120 -14.85 11.23 -9.50
N ILE A 121 -14.09 10.82 -10.52
CA ILE A 121 -14.46 9.65 -11.33
C ILE A 121 -14.45 8.39 -10.48
N VAL A 122 -13.48 8.24 -9.57
CA VAL A 122 -13.44 7.13 -8.59
C VAL A 122 -14.69 7.16 -7.72
N GLU A 123 -14.98 8.28 -7.04
CA GLU A 123 -16.14 8.41 -6.16
C GLU A 123 -17.46 8.09 -6.87
N GLU A 124 -17.68 8.68 -8.05
CA GLU A 124 -18.91 8.47 -8.83
C GLU A 124 -19.01 7.01 -9.28
N SER A 125 -17.91 6.44 -9.77
CA SER A 125 -17.88 5.06 -10.27
C SER A 125 -18.09 4.05 -9.15
N VAL A 126 -17.51 4.25 -7.97
CA VAL A 126 -17.75 3.43 -6.78
C VAL A 126 -19.22 3.50 -6.36
N ASN A 127 -19.78 4.71 -6.29
CA ASN A 127 -21.19 4.90 -5.93
C ASN A 127 -22.14 4.20 -6.91
N ILE A 128 -21.87 4.28 -8.23
CA ILE A 128 -22.69 3.58 -9.23
C ILE A 128 -22.47 2.06 -9.14
N ALA A 129 -21.24 1.60 -8.99
CA ALA A 129 -20.92 0.17 -8.91
C ALA A 129 -21.66 -0.50 -7.74
N LEU A 130 -21.71 0.15 -6.57
CA LEU A 130 -22.35 -0.39 -5.38
C LEU A 130 -23.89 -0.26 -5.38
N LYS A 131 -24.48 0.65 -6.17
CA LYS A 131 -25.94 0.87 -6.22
C LYS A 131 -26.64 0.27 -7.43
N SER A 132 -25.89 -0.11 -8.47
CA SER A 132 -26.46 -0.56 -9.72
C SER A 132 -27.17 -1.91 -9.58
N LYS A 133 -28.41 -1.96 -10.06
CA LYS A 133 -29.19 -3.19 -10.27
C LYS A 133 -28.80 -3.93 -11.56
N ASN A 134 -28.04 -3.29 -12.44
CA ASN A 134 -27.52 -3.89 -13.67
C ASN A 134 -26.07 -4.34 -13.48
N LYS A 135 -25.82 -5.64 -13.67
CA LYS A 135 -24.50 -6.26 -13.53
C LYS A 135 -23.47 -5.62 -14.45
N ASP A 136 -23.78 -5.46 -15.74
CA ASP A 136 -22.84 -4.91 -16.72
C ASP A 136 -22.44 -3.47 -16.35
N THR A 137 -23.40 -2.68 -15.87
CA THR A 137 -23.13 -1.32 -15.38
C THR A 137 -22.29 -1.33 -14.12
N ALA A 138 -22.58 -2.23 -13.17
CA ALA A 138 -21.81 -2.34 -11.93
C ALA A 138 -20.36 -2.74 -12.23
N GLU A 139 -20.14 -3.75 -13.07
CA GLU A 139 -18.83 -4.25 -13.48
C GLU A 139 -18.04 -3.20 -14.25
N SER A 140 -18.69 -2.53 -15.21
CA SER A 140 -18.06 -1.46 -15.98
C SER A 140 -17.58 -0.33 -15.07
N ARG A 141 -18.39 0.07 -14.08
CA ARG A 141 -18.03 1.16 -13.16
C ARG A 141 -16.98 0.74 -12.14
N ARG A 142 -17.04 -0.49 -11.63
CA ARG A 142 -15.96 -1.06 -10.82
C ARG A 142 -14.62 -0.98 -11.57
N LYS A 143 -14.61 -1.38 -12.85
CA LYS A 143 -13.40 -1.32 -13.68
C LYS A 143 -12.87 0.11 -13.82
N VAL A 144 -13.75 1.08 -14.11
CA VAL A 144 -13.36 2.50 -14.21
C VAL A 144 -12.77 3.02 -12.90
N ALA A 145 -13.36 2.67 -11.75
CA ALA A 145 -12.84 3.08 -10.44
C ALA A 145 -11.40 2.58 -10.23
N LEU A 146 -11.15 1.29 -10.48
CA LEU A 146 -9.82 0.68 -10.34
C LEU A 146 -8.80 1.22 -11.37
N GLU A 147 -9.24 1.51 -12.60
CA GLU A 147 -8.38 2.14 -13.61
C GLU A 147 -7.98 3.57 -13.21
N MET A 148 -8.88 4.35 -12.60
CA MET A 148 -8.55 5.69 -12.10
C MET A 148 -7.71 5.65 -10.84
N GLU A 149 -7.94 4.68 -9.94
CA GLU A 149 -7.08 4.42 -8.79
C GLU A 149 -5.63 4.22 -9.23
N GLN A 150 -5.40 3.33 -10.21
CA GLN A 150 -4.07 3.09 -10.75
C GLN A 150 -3.44 4.37 -11.32
N LYS A 151 -4.20 5.17 -12.07
CA LYS A 151 -3.72 6.45 -12.58
C LYS A 151 -3.34 7.44 -11.47
N ILE A 152 -4.08 7.44 -10.36
CA ILE A 152 -3.75 8.26 -9.19
C ILE A 152 -2.47 7.74 -8.55
N GLN A 153 -2.33 6.44 -8.32
CA GLN A 153 -1.09 5.87 -7.75
C GLN A 153 0.14 6.18 -8.60
N GLU A 154 0.03 6.12 -9.93
CA GLU A 154 1.15 6.34 -10.84
C GLU A 154 1.48 7.82 -11.04
N ARG A 155 0.47 8.68 -11.21
CA ARG A 155 0.67 10.08 -11.63
C ARG A 155 0.56 11.07 -10.48
N HIS A 156 -0.22 10.74 -9.45
CA HIS A 156 -0.57 11.60 -8.31
C HIS A 156 -0.51 10.83 -6.98
N PRO A 157 0.59 10.13 -6.64
CA PRO A 157 0.65 9.21 -5.50
C PRO A 157 0.28 9.87 -4.17
N LYS A 158 0.56 11.18 -4.02
CA LYS A 158 0.25 11.98 -2.83
C LYS A 158 -1.26 12.25 -2.66
N ALA A 159 -2.04 12.10 -3.72
CA ALA A 159 -3.50 12.20 -3.66
C ALA A 159 -4.17 10.85 -3.33
N TYR A 160 -3.42 9.73 -3.31
CA TYR A 160 -3.97 8.40 -3.12
C TYR A 160 -4.71 8.25 -1.78
N GLY A 161 -4.21 8.87 -0.72
CA GLY A 161 -4.85 8.86 0.60
C GLY A 161 -6.29 9.40 0.60
N LEU A 162 -6.67 10.21 -0.40
CA LEU A 162 -8.04 10.73 -0.53
C LEU A 162 -9.05 9.70 -1.04
N ILE A 163 -8.58 8.65 -1.72
CA ILE A 163 -9.46 7.62 -2.33
C ILE A 163 -9.31 6.24 -1.70
N ALA A 164 -8.27 6.02 -0.88
CA ALA A 164 -7.96 4.70 -0.31
C ALA A 164 -9.19 4.07 0.39
N ASP A 165 -9.85 4.81 1.27
CA ASP A 165 -11.03 4.32 1.99
C ASP A 165 -12.21 4.03 1.05
N ILE A 166 -12.36 4.81 -0.02
CA ILE A 166 -13.46 4.69 -0.99
C ILE A 166 -13.25 3.47 -1.90
N VAL A 167 -12.01 3.21 -2.29
CA VAL A 167 -11.66 2.00 -3.03
C VAL A 167 -11.80 0.77 -2.14
N GLN A 168 -11.32 0.82 -0.89
CA GLN A 168 -11.49 -0.29 0.05
C GLN A 168 -12.98 -0.61 0.26
N LEU A 169 -13.82 0.42 0.40
CA LEU A 169 -15.28 0.25 0.48
C LEU A 169 -15.83 -0.51 -0.74
N LEU A 170 -15.36 -0.18 -1.95
CA LEU A 170 -15.74 -0.91 -3.17
C LEU A 170 -15.31 -2.38 -3.08
N GLU A 171 -14.06 -2.67 -2.76
CA GLU A 171 -13.54 -4.05 -2.73
C GLU A 171 -14.24 -4.95 -1.71
N ASP A 172 -14.55 -4.39 -0.54
CA ASP A 172 -15.19 -5.10 0.56
C ASP A 172 -16.66 -5.38 0.27
N ASN A 173 -17.36 -4.44 -0.38
CA ASN A 173 -18.82 -4.48 -0.48
C ASN A 173 -19.33 -4.86 -1.87
N TYR A 174 -18.49 -4.89 -2.91
CA TYR A 174 -18.94 -5.08 -4.28
C TYR A 174 -19.77 -6.35 -4.48
N ASP A 175 -19.26 -7.50 -4.03
CA ASP A 175 -19.89 -8.79 -4.27
C ASP A 175 -21.26 -8.90 -3.55
N VAL A 176 -21.31 -8.42 -2.30
CA VAL A 176 -22.54 -8.37 -1.51
C VAL A 176 -23.56 -7.40 -2.14
N SER A 177 -23.12 -6.20 -2.51
CA SER A 177 -23.97 -5.16 -3.09
C SER A 177 -24.54 -5.58 -4.44
N LEU A 178 -23.71 -6.19 -5.30
CA LEU A 178 -24.15 -6.69 -6.60
C LEU A 178 -25.22 -7.77 -6.44
N PHE A 179 -24.97 -8.76 -5.58
CA PHE A 179 -25.93 -9.82 -5.27
C PHE A 179 -27.27 -9.25 -4.78
N GLU A 180 -27.23 -8.37 -3.79
CA GLU A 180 -28.43 -7.77 -3.21
C GLU A 180 -29.21 -6.96 -4.24
N ASN A 181 -28.54 -6.08 -4.99
CA ASN A 181 -29.19 -5.23 -5.98
C ASN A 181 -29.84 -6.04 -7.11
N GLN A 182 -29.20 -7.11 -7.57
CA GLN A 182 -29.78 -8.00 -8.58
C GLN A 182 -31.00 -8.77 -8.04
N CYS A 183 -30.93 -9.23 -6.79
CA CYS A 183 -32.09 -9.86 -6.14
C CYS A 183 -33.26 -8.88 -6.01
N ILE A 184 -33.01 -7.64 -5.57
CA ILE A 184 -34.03 -6.58 -5.50
C ILE A 184 -34.66 -6.35 -6.88
N LYS A 185 -33.84 -6.22 -7.92
CA LYS A 185 -34.33 -6.02 -9.31
C LYS A 185 -35.33 -7.10 -9.71
N TYR A 186 -34.94 -8.36 -9.61
CA TYR A 186 -35.79 -9.45 -10.08
C TYR A 186 -37.00 -9.67 -9.18
N TYR A 187 -36.88 -9.40 -7.87
CA TYR A 187 -38.01 -9.45 -6.94
C TYR A 187 -39.06 -8.37 -7.25
N GLU A 188 -38.63 -7.13 -7.46
CA GLU A 188 -39.52 -6.03 -7.87
C GLU A 188 -40.18 -6.30 -9.23
N GLU A 189 -39.43 -6.84 -10.20
CA GLU A 189 -39.97 -7.24 -11.50
C GLU A 189 -41.01 -8.36 -11.36
N ALA A 190 -40.73 -9.39 -10.55
CA ALA A 190 -41.66 -10.49 -10.30
C ALA A 190 -42.99 -10.00 -9.69
N ARG A 191 -42.93 -9.07 -8.72
CA ARG A 191 -44.15 -8.51 -8.09
C ARG A 191 -45.04 -7.74 -9.05
N LYS A 192 -44.46 -7.11 -10.08
CA LYS A 192 -45.19 -6.29 -11.07
C LYS A 192 -45.80 -7.12 -12.21
N LEU A 193 -45.27 -8.31 -12.46
CA LEU A 193 -45.73 -9.16 -13.57
C LEU A 193 -47.10 -9.78 -13.26
N LYS A 194 -47.93 -9.97 -14.28
CA LYS A 194 -49.27 -10.59 -14.14
C LYS A 194 -49.26 -12.09 -14.44
N THR A 195 -48.42 -12.54 -15.37
CA THR A 195 -48.39 -13.93 -15.83
C THR A 195 -47.49 -14.80 -14.97
N ILE A 196 -47.99 -15.98 -14.60
CA ILE A 196 -47.27 -16.95 -13.76
C ILE A 196 -45.92 -17.32 -14.40
N LYS A 197 -45.89 -17.60 -15.71
CA LYS A 197 -44.66 -17.97 -16.44
C LYS A 197 -43.57 -16.89 -16.36
N SER A 198 -43.93 -15.62 -16.53
CA SER A 198 -42.94 -14.53 -16.47
C SER A 198 -42.47 -14.26 -15.04
N LYS A 199 -43.37 -14.38 -14.05
CA LYS A 199 -42.98 -14.34 -12.62
C LYS A 199 -41.98 -15.44 -12.29
N GLN A 200 -42.27 -16.67 -12.70
CA GLN A 200 -41.40 -17.82 -12.42
C GLN A 200 -40.00 -17.60 -13.01
N LYS A 201 -39.90 -17.07 -14.24
CA LYS A 201 -38.62 -16.72 -14.86
C LYS A 201 -37.79 -15.75 -14.01
N ARG A 202 -38.42 -14.79 -13.32
CA ARG A 202 -37.71 -13.86 -12.41
C ARG A 202 -37.31 -14.51 -11.11
N ILE A 203 -38.17 -15.36 -10.56
CA ILE A 203 -37.88 -16.17 -9.38
C ILE A 203 -36.70 -17.11 -9.64
N ASP A 204 -36.64 -17.72 -10.82
CA ASP A 204 -35.54 -18.61 -11.20
C ASP A 204 -34.20 -17.84 -11.26
N TYR A 205 -34.20 -16.61 -11.79
CA TYR A 205 -33.00 -15.75 -11.72
C TYR A 205 -32.55 -15.46 -10.29
N ILE A 206 -33.47 -15.19 -9.36
CA ILE A 206 -33.11 -15.00 -7.95
C ILE A 206 -32.54 -16.29 -7.36
N LYS A 207 -33.12 -17.46 -7.68
CA LYS A 207 -32.62 -18.76 -7.21
C LYS A 207 -31.22 -19.06 -7.73
N ASP A 208 -30.91 -18.70 -8.97
CA ASP A 208 -29.57 -18.88 -9.52
C ASP A 208 -28.56 -17.95 -8.82
N LEU A 209 -28.92 -16.68 -8.57
CA LEU A 209 -28.10 -15.77 -7.76
C LEU A 209 -27.87 -16.30 -6.33
N ILE A 210 -28.89 -16.90 -5.71
CA ILE A 210 -28.76 -17.51 -4.37
C ILE A 210 -27.73 -18.65 -4.39
N LYS A 211 -27.74 -19.51 -5.43
CA LYS A 211 -26.74 -20.59 -5.56
C LYS A 211 -25.32 -20.03 -5.74
N GLU A 212 -25.17 -18.98 -6.54
CA GLU A 212 -23.89 -18.28 -6.70
C GLU A 212 -23.42 -17.67 -5.38
N ALA A 213 -24.34 -17.11 -4.58
CA ALA A 213 -24.02 -16.53 -3.28
C ALA A 213 -23.66 -17.58 -2.22
N GLU A 214 -24.26 -18.76 -2.24
CA GLU A 214 -23.95 -19.86 -1.31
C GLU A 214 -22.50 -20.35 -1.38
N ILE A 215 -21.88 -20.22 -2.56
CA ILE A 215 -20.47 -20.59 -2.76
C ILE A 215 -19.51 -19.40 -2.61
N ASN A 216 -20.02 -18.17 -2.45
CA ASN A 216 -19.20 -16.98 -2.31
C ASN A 216 -18.87 -16.71 -0.83
N PRO A 217 -17.60 -16.81 -0.40
CA PRO A 217 -17.22 -16.64 1.01
C PRO A 217 -17.44 -15.23 1.55
N LYS A 218 -17.60 -14.23 0.68
CA LYS A 218 -17.86 -12.84 1.09
C LYS A 218 -19.32 -12.57 1.42
N ILE A 219 -20.25 -13.45 1.04
CA ILE A 219 -21.68 -13.25 1.29
C ILE A 219 -22.08 -14.07 2.51
N ASP A 220 -22.49 -13.38 3.58
CA ASP A 220 -22.96 -14.05 4.79
C ASP A 220 -24.24 -14.85 4.49
N LYS A 221 -24.28 -16.07 5.00
CA LYS A 221 -25.44 -16.97 4.98
C LYS A 221 -26.74 -16.28 5.40
N LYS A 222 -26.69 -15.31 6.33
CA LYS A 222 -27.87 -14.53 6.74
C LYS A 222 -28.53 -13.78 5.56
N PHE A 223 -27.74 -13.20 4.65
CA PHE A 223 -28.25 -12.53 3.45
C PHE A 223 -28.86 -13.54 2.47
N VAL A 224 -28.21 -14.69 2.31
CA VAL A 224 -28.71 -15.79 1.48
C VAL A 224 -30.06 -16.29 2.01
N ASP A 225 -30.16 -16.54 3.31
CA ASP A 225 -31.37 -17.04 3.96
C ASP A 225 -32.51 -15.99 3.93
N PHE A 226 -32.18 -14.70 4.06
CA PHE A 226 -33.14 -13.62 3.84
C PHE A 226 -33.79 -13.70 2.45
N TRP A 227 -32.97 -13.82 1.39
CA TRP A 227 -33.48 -13.89 0.02
C TRP A 227 -34.23 -15.19 -0.28
N LYS A 228 -33.82 -16.32 0.29
CA LYS A 228 -34.60 -17.57 0.23
C LYS A 228 -36.00 -17.41 0.81
N ASN A 229 -36.14 -16.67 1.90
CA ASN A 229 -37.46 -16.39 2.50
C ASN A 229 -38.25 -15.41 1.65
N LYS A 230 -37.63 -14.36 1.11
CA LYS A 230 -38.28 -13.40 0.21
C LYS A 230 -38.85 -14.06 -1.04
N VAL A 231 -38.15 -15.02 -1.63
CA VAL A 231 -38.63 -15.77 -2.80
C VAL A 231 -39.96 -16.49 -2.51
N LYS A 232 -40.15 -17.04 -1.30
CA LYS A 232 -41.39 -17.73 -0.92
C LYS A 232 -42.60 -16.79 -0.86
N GLU A 233 -42.39 -15.50 -0.62
CA GLU A 233 -43.48 -14.50 -0.56
C GLU A 233 -44.10 -14.21 -1.94
N ILE A 234 -43.38 -14.52 -3.03
CA ILE A 234 -43.76 -14.16 -4.40
C ILE A 234 -43.96 -15.38 -5.32
N GLN A 235 -43.74 -16.59 -4.80
CA GLN A 235 -44.14 -17.86 -5.44
C GLN A 235 -45.65 -18.04 -5.35
#